data_AF-A0A165SMY3-F1
#
_entry.id   AF-A0A165SMY3-F1
#
_cell.length_a   1.000
_cell.length_b   1.000
_cell.length_c   1.000
_cell.angle_alpha   90.00
_cell.angle_beta   90.00
_cell.angle_gamma   90.00
#
_symmetry.space_group_name_H-M   'P 1'
#
loop_
_entity.id
_entity.type
_entity.pdbx_description
1 polymer ?
#
loop_
_entity_poly.entity_id
_entity_poly.type
_entity_poly.pdbx_seq_one_letter_code
_entity_poly.pdbx_strand_id
1 'polypeptide(L)'
;MGNLIWHEWARYVTIIASLYTVWGAYWGIFYRKFFWDFIGGTLRAPGGLQPSPGNAFFVDIIVKAPVVQLISIFMAMGMVALEFPAPFLKGTAIQRNFTVKIVLLIMQAFFALLFYQNVDLPVEHEPACAVKGVDIIAKIPESFDKAQAAGDLLFYPSTVYKHAECDVDFEIRLCPALQQKPHLPTPHFNTPQSPSGKPDPFAPPYIPGLYLGDIRDEEEGTEYVILFNKYAVMRHHILLVTKEFQSQTAPLLPSDLVQTYLFLLAAQRAGRRYFAFYNCGDLSGASQPHKHLQLIPVEDDGPPVERLARRTKIDYPDRAFALNNLPYANHVRRLPSSLCSATYDDLERELSGAFLSLLDLVISTARHDPDYPAGTPSYNVILTLEHMHLIPRKKENHTLEETGEQLSVNSLGYAGMLLVKSERELEVVKRTSIGRILRDVGLESVHELLVDEHSRDGGETLLAQ
;
A
#
# COMPACT_ATOMS: atom_id res chain seq x y z
N MET A 1 43.77 4.68 -19.13
CA MET A 1 42.31 4.53 -19.32
C MET A 1 41.49 5.27 -18.27
N GLY A 2 41.85 5.25 -16.97
CA GLY A 2 41.09 5.94 -15.91
C GLY A 2 40.82 7.44 -16.14
N ASN A 3 41.83 8.24 -16.51
CA ASN A 3 41.64 9.70 -16.68
C ASN A 3 40.65 10.06 -17.81
N LEU A 4 40.59 9.27 -18.88
CA LEU A 4 39.66 9.50 -19.99
C LEU A 4 38.20 9.27 -19.54
N ILE A 5 37.99 8.22 -18.74
CA ILE A 5 36.68 7.87 -18.16
C ILE A 5 36.19 8.96 -17.21
N TRP A 6 37.07 9.50 -16.36
CA TRP A 6 36.70 10.59 -15.43
C TRP A 6 36.34 11.90 -16.14
N HIS A 7 37.03 12.23 -17.23
CA HIS A 7 36.71 13.43 -18.01
C HIS A 7 35.37 13.31 -18.75
N GLU A 8 35.08 12.16 -19.35
CA GLU A 8 33.80 11.91 -20.00
C GLU A 8 32.67 11.89 -18.97
N TRP A 9 32.88 11.24 -17.83
CA TRP A 9 31.90 11.19 -16.75
C TRP A 9 31.60 12.57 -16.16
N ALA A 10 32.64 13.38 -15.86
CA ALA A 10 32.45 14.75 -15.37
C ALA A 10 31.69 15.63 -16.37
N ARG A 11 31.93 15.43 -17.67
CA ARG A 11 31.19 16.10 -18.74
C ARG A 11 29.72 15.67 -18.78
N TYR A 12 29.42 14.38 -18.66
CA TYR A 12 28.03 13.90 -18.58
C TYR A 12 27.30 14.46 -17.37
N VAL A 13 27.92 14.43 -16.19
CA VAL A 13 27.37 15.01 -14.96
C VAL A 13 27.05 16.49 -15.15
N THR A 14 27.96 17.24 -15.77
CA THR A 14 27.78 18.65 -16.07
C THR A 14 26.59 18.90 -17.01
N ILE A 15 26.49 18.14 -18.11
CA ILE A 15 25.38 18.29 -19.07
C ILE A 15 24.04 18.01 -18.38
N ILE A 16 23.97 16.91 -17.61
CA ILE A 16 22.75 16.52 -16.89
C ILE A 16 22.38 17.59 -15.86
N ALA A 17 23.31 18.02 -15.02
CA ALA A 17 23.06 19.07 -14.02
C ALA A 17 22.56 20.38 -14.65
N SER A 18 23.12 20.79 -15.79
CA SER A 18 22.65 21.97 -16.52
C SER A 18 21.27 21.77 -17.14
N LEU A 19 20.95 20.60 -17.70
CA LEU A 19 19.59 20.32 -18.20
C LEU A 19 18.55 20.35 -17.08
N TYR A 20 18.86 19.78 -15.92
CA TYR A 20 18.00 19.88 -14.74
C TYR A 20 17.83 21.32 -14.27
N THR A 21 18.90 22.12 -14.30
CA THR A 21 18.83 23.56 -13.96
C THR A 21 17.92 24.33 -14.93
N VAL A 22 17.94 24.01 -16.23
CA VAL A 22 17.01 24.61 -17.21
C VAL A 22 15.56 24.21 -16.88
N TRP A 23 15.33 22.92 -16.59
CA TRP A 23 14.01 22.39 -16.27
C TRP A 23 13.44 23.00 -14.98
N GLY A 24 14.20 22.98 -13.90
CA GLY A 24 13.79 23.57 -12.62
C GLY A 24 13.57 25.08 -12.75
N ALA A 25 14.43 25.79 -13.48
CA ALA A 25 14.25 27.22 -13.72
C ALA A 25 12.99 27.54 -14.53
N TYR A 26 12.65 26.72 -15.53
CA TYR A 26 11.42 26.84 -16.30
C TYR A 26 10.19 26.74 -15.39
N TRP A 27 10.13 25.71 -14.53
CA TRP A 27 9.03 25.57 -13.57
C TRP A 27 9.02 26.66 -12.51
N GLY A 28 10.19 27.14 -12.10
CA GLY A 28 10.34 28.27 -11.19
C GLY A 28 9.75 29.59 -11.72
N ILE A 29 9.48 29.72 -13.03
CA ILE A 29 8.76 30.88 -13.61
C ILE A 29 7.27 30.85 -13.24
N PHE A 30 6.68 29.65 -13.16
CA PHE A 30 5.28 29.44 -12.82
C PHE A 30 5.09 29.35 -11.30
N TYR A 31 5.97 28.62 -10.62
CA TYR A 31 5.95 28.40 -9.17
C TYR A 31 7.02 29.23 -8.48
N ARG A 32 6.72 30.52 -8.32
CA ARG A 32 7.72 31.51 -7.92
C ARG A 32 7.93 31.53 -6.40
N LYS A 33 8.68 30.55 -5.91
CA LYS A 33 9.13 30.45 -4.50
C LYS A 33 10.65 30.39 -4.44
N PHE A 34 11.22 30.92 -3.36
CA PHE A 34 12.66 30.90 -3.12
C PHE A 34 12.99 30.13 -1.85
N PHE A 35 14.14 29.46 -1.84
CA PHE A 35 14.43 28.37 -0.88
C PHE A 35 14.30 28.77 0.59
N TRP A 36 14.57 30.04 0.96
CA TRP A 36 14.65 30.49 2.35
C TRP A 36 13.46 31.36 2.78
N ASP A 37 12.34 31.32 2.04
CA ASP A 37 11.17 32.18 2.30
C ASP A 37 10.49 31.94 3.66
N PHE A 38 10.71 30.76 4.25
CA PHE A 38 10.27 30.38 5.59
C PHE A 38 11.07 31.03 6.73
N ILE A 39 12.29 31.51 6.48
CA ILE A 39 13.12 32.10 7.53
C ILE A 39 12.56 33.46 7.92
N GLY A 40 11.93 33.52 9.11
CA GLY A 40 11.28 34.71 9.62
C GLY A 40 9.94 35.05 8.93
N GLY A 41 9.40 34.12 8.13
CA GLY A 41 8.09 34.27 7.51
C GLY A 41 6.94 34.15 8.52
N THR A 42 5.79 34.75 8.21
CA THR A 42 4.58 34.64 9.02
C THR A 42 3.50 33.87 8.25
N LEU A 43 2.90 32.87 8.88
CA LEU A 43 1.81 32.10 8.31
C LEU A 43 0.48 32.84 8.54
N ARG A 44 -0.27 33.14 7.47
CA ARG A 44 -1.58 33.79 7.56
C ARG A 44 -2.66 32.98 6.84
N ALA A 45 -3.88 32.99 7.41
CA ALA A 45 -5.07 32.44 6.80
C ALA A 45 -6.10 33.58 6.54
N PRO A 46 -6.62 33.75 5.31
CA PRO A 46 -6.19 33.12 4.05
C PRO A 46 -4.88 33.74 3.52
N GLY A 47 -4.04 32.96 2.82
CA GLY A 47 -2.88 33.53 2.09
C GLY A 47 -1.53 32.81 2.22
N GLY A 48 -1.40 31.79 3.08
CA GLY A 48 -0.20 30.96 3.17
C GLY A 48 1.01 31.64 3.86
N LEU A 49 2.21 31.14 3.58
CA LEU A 49 3.47 31.63 4.16
C LEU A 49 3.90 32.95 3.50
N GLN A 50 3.97 34.03 4.29
CA GLN A 50 4.44 35.33 3.81
C GLN A 50 5.90 35.56 4.22
N PRO A 51 6.82 35.84 3.28
CA PRO A 51 8.23 36.06 3.60
C PRO A 51 8.45 37.29 4.50
N SER A 52 9.51 37.25 5.32
CA SER A 52 9.94 38.39 6.14
C SER A 52 10.22 39.65 5.28
N PRO A 53 9.96 40.87 5.79
CA PRO A 53 10.38 42.11 5.13
C PRO A 53 11.87 42.17 4.79
N GLY A 54 12.72 41.45 5.53
CA GLY A 54 14.15 41.32 5.24
C GLY A 54 14.47 40.63 3.91
N ASN A 55 13.51 39.90 3.34
CA ASN A 55 13.66 39.16 2.08
C ASN A 55 13.07 39.91 0.87
N ALA A 56 12.70 41.18 1.02
CA ALA A 56 12.05 41.96 -0.03
C ALA A 56 12.81 41.96 -1.38
N PHE A 57 14.14 42.01 -1.32
CA PHE A 57 14.98 41.93 -2.52
C PHE A 57 14.77 40.62 -3.31
N PHE A 58 14.76 39.48 -2.62
CA PHE A 58 14.52 38.17 -3.25
C PHE A 58 13.09 38.03 -3.77
N VAL A 59 12.12 38.60 -3.06
CA VAL A 59 10.72 38.66 -3.53
C VAL A 59 10.63 39.41 -4.86
N ASP A 60 11.33 40.55 -5.00
CA ASP A 60 11.25 41.34 -6.22
C ASP A 60 11.88 40.63 -7.44
N ILE A 61 13.03 39.97 -7.27
CA ILE A 61 13.81 39.37 -8.37
C ILE A 61 13.53 37.87 -8.63
N ILE A 62 12.75 37.21 -7.77
CA ILE A 62 12.34 35.79 -7.94
C ILE A 62 10.83 35.68 -8.10
N VAL A 63 10.06 36.40 -7.28
CA VAL A 63 8.60 36.27 -7.19
C VAL A 63 7.88 37.25 -8.11
N LYS A 64 8.20 38.55 -8.04
CA LYS A 64 7.54 39.56 -8.88
C LYS A 64 8.05 39.52 -10.32
N ALA A 65 9.37 39.46 -10.49
CA ALA A 65 10.03 39.27 -11.77
C ALA A 65 10.86 37.98 -11.72
N PRO A 66 10.81 37.10 -12.74
CA PRO A 66 11.56 35.84 -12.74
C PRO A 66 13.03 36.02 -13.16
N VAL A 67 13.73 37.00 -12.59
CA VAL A 67 15.08 37.39 -13.04
C VAL A 67 16.09 36.27 -12.77
N VAL A 68 16.05 35.68 -11.58
CA VAL A 68 16.95 34.60 -11.17
C VAL A 68 16.73 33.34 -12.02
N GLN A 69 15.48 33.01 -12.34
CA GLN A 69 15.12 31.88 -13.17
C GLN A 69 15.63 32.07 -14.60
N LEU A 70 15.47 33.26 -15.18
CA LEU A 70 15.99 33.57 -16.52
C LEU A 70 17.52 33.49 -16.57
N ILE A 71 18.22 34.04 -15.57
CA ILE A 71 19.69 33.94 -15.47
C ILE A 71 20.12 32.47 -15.42
N SER A 72 19.40 31.65 -14.65
CA SER A 72 19.70 30.21 -14.50
C SER A 72 19.50 29.45 -15.81
N ILE A 73 18.42 29.74 -16.56
CA ILE A 73 18.18 29.16 -17.90
C ILE A 73 19.32 29.52 -18.86
N PHE A 74 19.65 30.81 -18.99
CA PHE A 74 20.66 31.24 -19.95
C PHE A 74 22.05 30.67 -19.64
N MET A 75 22.42 30.65 -18.37
CA MET A 75 23.71 30.14 -17.94
C MET A 75 23.81 28.62 -18.12
N ALA A 76 22.75 27.88 -17.78
CA ALA A 76 22.71 26.43 -17.95
C ALA A 76 22.65 26.02 -19.43
N MET A 77 21.88 26.72 -20.27
CA MET A 77 21.93 26.54 -21.73
C MET A 77 23.32 26.84 -22.30
N GLY A 78 23.99 27.88 -21.80
CA GLY A 78 25.37 28.20 -22.16
C GLY A 78 26.33 27.07 -21.78
N MET A 79 26.16 26.47 -20.61
CA MET A 79 26.99 25.35 -20.15
C MET A 79 26.78 24.09 -21.00
N VAL A 80 25.52 23.76 -21.33
CA VAL A 80 25.21 22.67 -22.29
C VAL A 80 25.85 22.97 -23.64
N ALA A 81 25.80 24.21 -24.13
CA ALA A 81 26.42 24.60 -25.39
C ALA A 81 27.96 24.61 -25.35
N LEU A 82 28.61 24.55 -24.19
CA LEU A 82 30.06 24.43 -24.03
C LEU A 82 30.53 22.97 -23.86
N GLU A 83 29.74 22.13 -23.19
CA GLU A 83 30.02 20.69 -23.02
C GLU A 83 29.52 19.82 -24.17
N PHE A 84 28.45 20.24 -24.83
CA PHE A 84 27.96 19.69 -26.09
C PHE A 84 28.06 20.79 -27.15
N PRO A 85 29.27 21.04 -27.68
CA PRO A 85 29.57 22.28 -28.38
C PRO A 85 28.69 22.48 -29.60
N ALA A 86 27.91 23.55 -29.58
CA ALA A 86 27.20 24.01 -30.76
C ALA A 86 28.20 24.31 -31.90
N PRO A 87 27.82 24.21 -33.18
CA PRO A 87 28.74 24.33 -34.31
C PRO A 87 29.63 25.59 -34.29
N PHE A 88 29.12 26.70 -33.74
CA PHE A 88 29.81 27.97 -33.64
C PHE A 88 30.75 28.11 -32.41
N LEU A 89 30.63 27.24 -31.40
CA LEU A 89 31.50 27.24 -30.21
C LEU A 89 32.61 26.20 -30.30
N LYS A 90 32.48 25.24 -31.21
CA LYS A 90 33.43 24.13 -31.39
C LYS A 90 34.83 24.66 -31.73
N GLY A 91 35.80 24.41 -30.85
CA GLY A 91 37.20 24.76 -31.06
C GLY A 91 37.59 26.18 -30.64
N THR A 92 36.67 26.96 -30.08
CA THR A 92 36.98 28.30 -29.53
C THR A 92 37.84 28.22 -28.26
N ALA A 93 38.57 29.30 -27.96
CA ALA A 93 39.39 29.38 -26.74
C ALA A 93 38.56 29.29 -25.46
N ILE A 94 37.32 29.80 -25.49
CA ILE A 94 36.37 29.74 -24.36
C ILE A 94 35.92 28.29 -24.11
N GLN A 95 35.57 27.54 -25.17
CA GLN A 95 35.15 26.15 -25.07
C GLN A 95 36.23 25.22 -24.50
N ARG A 96 37.51 25.52 -24.78
CA ARG A 96 38.66 24.73 -24.30
C ARG A 96 39.14 25.11 -22.91
N ASN A 97 38.64 26.20 -22.33
CA ASN A 97 39.12 26.73 -21.06
C ASN A 97 38.38 26.10 -19.88
N PHE A 98 39.06 25.21 -19.15
CA PHE A 98 38.51 24.56 -17.95
C PHE A 98 38.21 25.54 -16.82
N THR A 99 39.02 26.58 -16.63
CA THR A 99 38.79 27.58 -15.58
C THR A 99 37.46 28.30 -15.79
N VAL A 100 37.15 28.68 -17.03
CA VAL A 100 35.87 29.32 -17.38
C VAL A 100 34.70 28.40 -17.07
N LYS A 101 34.80 27.12 -17.43
CA LYS A 101 33.77 26.12 -17.15
C LYS A 101 33.50 25.92 -15.66
N ILE A 102 34.57 25.85 -14.85
CA ILE A 102 34.44 25.71 -13.39
C ILE A 102 33.75 26.95 -12.79
N VAL A 103 34.13 28.16 -13.23
CA VAL A 103 33.51 29.41 -12.75
C VAL A 103 32.02 29.44 -13.12
N LEU A 104 31.67 29.10 -14.36
CA LEU A 104 30.27 29.04 -14.80
C LEU A 104 29.46 28.00 -14.03
N LEU A 105 30.05 26.85 -13.70
CA LEU A 105 29.40 25.82 -12.87
C LEU A 105 29.13 26.30 -11.43
N ILE A 106 30.09 26.99 -10.82
CA ILE A 106 29.91 27.55 -9.47
C ILE A 106 28.81 28.61 -9.48
N MET A 107 28.79 29.48 -10.50
CA MET A 107 27.72 30.45 -10.68
C MET A 107 26.36 29.77 -10.91
N GLN A 108 26.32 28.73 -11.74
CA GLN A 108 25.11 27.92 -11.95
C GLN A 108 24.58 27.35 -10.66
N ALA A 109 25.43 26.71 -9.85
CA ALA A 109 25.03 26.17 -8.55
C ALA A 109 24.50 27.27 -7.61
N PHE A 110 25.15 28.44 -7.58
CA PHE A 110 24.71 29.56 -6.74
C PHE A 110 23.31 30.04 -7.12
N PHE A 111 23.05 30.34 -8.40
CA PHE A 111 21.74 30.81 -8.83
C PHE A 111 20.66 29.73 -8.75
N ALA A 112 21.04 28.47 -8.98
CA ALA A 112 20.14 27.34 -8.86
C ALA A 112 19.61 27.17 -7.43
N LEU A 113 20.44 27.43 -6.41
CA LEU A 113 20.08 27.34 -4.99
C LEU A 113 19.08 28.43 -4.55
N LEU A 114 18.98 29.53 -5.30
CA LEU A 114 18.13 30.65 -4.90
C LEU A 114 16.63 30.36 -5.08
N PHE A 115 16.24 29.31 -5.81
CA PHE A 115 14.84 28.96 -6.00
C PHE A 115 14.58 27.46 -5.85
N TYR A 116 13.35 27.15 -5.46
CA TYR A 116 12.97 25.85 -4.90
C TYR A 116 13.16 24.68 -5.89
N GLN A 117 12.74 24.89 -7.13
CA GLN A 117 12.53 23.87 -8.17
C GLN A 117 13.81 23.18 -8.72
N ASN A 118 15.00 23.42 -8.14
CA ASN A 118 16.25 22.75 -8.50
C ASN A 118 16.80 21.80 -7.43
N VAL A 119 16.27 21.86 -6.20
CA VAL A 119 16.76 21.04 -5.08
C VAL A 119 16.03 19.69 -5.02
N ASP A 120 15.00 19.53 -5.85
CA ASP A 120 14.24 18.31 -5.97
C ASP A 120 14.98 17.31 -6.88
N LEU A 121 15.92 16.59 -6.26
CA LEU A 121 16.06 15.15 -6.56
C LEU A 121 14.65 14.54 -6.61
N PRO A 122 14.41 13.42 -7.33
CA PRO A 122 13.10 12.80 -7.46
C PRO A 122 12.63 12.18 -6.12
N VAL A 123 12.35 13.07 -5.17
CA VAL A 123 11.88 12.86 -3.81
C VAL A 123 10.55 13.61 -3.62
N GLU A 124 10.19 14.53 -4.53
CA GLU A 124 8.89 15.21 -4.51
C GLU A 124 7.66 14.32 -4.79
N HIS A 125 7.84 13.01 -4.97
CA HIS A 125 6.73 12.06 -4.92
C HIS A 125 7.00 10.86 -3.99
N GLU A 126 7.84 10.99 -2.96
CA GLU A 126 7.62 10.16 -1.78
C GLU A 126 6.58 10.88 -0.91
N PRO A 127 5.30 10.42 -0.88
CA PRO A 127 4.30 11.03 -0.03
C PRO A 127 4.82 11.08 1.40
N ALA A 128 4.55 12.14 2.17
CA ALA A 128 5.04 12.27 3.55
C ALA A 128 4.70 11.04 4.43
N CYS A 129 3.66 10.28 4.06
CA CYS A 129 3.38 8.94 4.58
C CYS A 129 4.56 7.97 4.41
N ALA A 130 5.18 7.88 3.23
CA ALA A 130 6.29 6.97 2.96
C ALA A 130 7.47 7.20 3.92
N VAL A 131 7.80 8.47 4.21
CA VAL A 131 8.87 8.83 5.16
C VAL A 131 8.53 8.42 6.60
N LYS A 132 7.31 8.70 7.09
CA LYS A 132 6.86 8.24 8.42
C LYS A 132 6.75 6.72 8.50
N GLY A 133 6.33 6.07 7.42
CA GLY A 133 6.25 4.62 7.31
C GLY A 133 7.61 3.95 7.54
N VAL A 134 8.67 4.47 6.93
CA VAL A 134 10.04 3.95 7.10
C VAL A 134 10.49 4.02 8.57
N ASP A 135 10.23 5.13 9.26
CA ASP A 135 10.56 5.29 10.68
C ASP A 135 9.82 4.30 11.58
N ILE A 136 8.54 4.05 11.27
CA ILE A 136 7.71 3.07 11.97
C ILE A 136 8.28 1.66 11.73
N ILE A 137 8.58 1.32 10.48
CA ILE A 137 9.08 0.01 10.07
C ILE A 137 10.42 -0.33 10.75
N ALA A 138 11.33 0.64 10.86
CA ALA A 138 12.63 0.47 11.49
C ALA A 138 12.52 0.07 12.97
N LYS A 139 11.51 0.58 13.68
CA LYS A 139 11.31 0.36 15.13
C LYS A 139 10.59 -0.95 15.46
N ILE A 140 9.93 -1.59 14.49
CA ILE A 140 9.09 -2.78 14.71
C ILE A 140 9.76 -3.87 15.58
N PRO A 141 10.99 -4.36 15.30
CA PRO A 141 11.53 -5.49 16.05
C PRO A 141 11.78 -5.15 17.52
N GLU A 142 12.45 -4.03 17.76
CA GLU A 142 12.83 -3.61 19.11
C GLU A 142 11.58 -3.23 19.93
N SER A 143 10.62 -2.54 19.31
CA SER A 143 9.34 -2.22 19.96
C SER A 143 8.53 -3.49 20.28
N PHE A 144 8.56 -4.51 19.42
CA PHE A 144 7.88 -5.78 19.69
C PHE A 144 8.45 -6.48 20.93
N ASP A 145 9.77 -6.60 21.01
CA ASP A 145 10.43 -7.24 22.15
C ASP A 145 10.21 -6.47 23.45
N LYS A 146 10.24 -5.12 23.40
CA LYS A 146 9.90 -4.27 24.54
C LYS A 146 8.44 -4.42 24.98
N ALA A 147 7.50 -4.42 24.04
CA ALA A 147 6.07 -4.57 24.32
C ALA A 147 5.75 -5.95 24.93
N GLN A 148 6.43 -7.00 24.43
CA GLN A 148 6.33 -8.34 24.97
C GLN A 148 6.90 -8.42 26.39
N ALA A 149 8.08 -7.85 26.63
CA ALA A 149 8.71 -7.82 27.95
C ALA A 149 7.91 -7.02 28.98
N ALA A 150 7.23 -5.95 28.56
CA ALA A 150 6.35 -5.15 29.39
C ALA A 150 5.00 -5.84 29.72
N GLY A 151 4.64 -6.91 28.99
CA GLY A 151 3.35 -7.59 29.13
C GLY A 151 2.19 -6.89 28.39
N ASP A 152 2.48 -5.81 27.66
CA ASP A 152 1.49 -5.11 26.83
C ASP A 152 1.08 -5.96 25.62
N LEU A 153 2.04 -6.73 25.07
CA LEU A 153 1.86 -7.63 23.94
C LEU A 153 1.98 -9.09 24.40
N LEU A 154 0.99 -9.91 24.03
CA LEU A 154 0.96 -11.33 24.30
C LEU A 154 1.28 -12.11 23.03
N PHE A 155 2.49 -12.65 22.98
CA PHE A 155 2.93 -13.51 21.88
C PHE A 155 2.67 -14.98 22.20
N TYR A 156 2.02 -15.68 21.28
CA TYR A 156 1.69 -17.10 21.40
C TYR A 156 2.53 -17.90 20.40
N PRO A 157 3.58 -18.62 20.85
CA PRO A 157 4.35 -19.51 20.01
C PRO A 157 3.45 -20.53 19.32
N SER A 158 3.72 -20.78 18.04
CA SER A 158 2.92 -21.67 17.20
C SER A 158 3.81 -22.47 16.27
N THR A 159 3.31 -23.64 15.86
CA THR A 159 3.99 -24.54 14.93
C THR A 159 3.27 -24.51 13.59
N VAL A 160 4.01 -24.52 12.48
CA VAL A 160 3.43 -24.52 11.12
C VAL A 160 3.60 -25.89 10.49
N TYR A 161 2.50 -26.43 9.97
CA TYR A 161 2.47 -27.66 9.18
C TYR A 161 2.10 -27.34 7.73
N LYS A 162 2.89 -27.82 6.77
CA LYS A 162 2.60 -27.62 5.34
C LYS A 162 1.67 -28.72 4.84
N HIS A 163 0.70 -28.34 4.00
CA HIS A 163 -0.25 -29.25 3.38
C HIS A 163 -0.52 -28.81 1.94
N ALA A 164 -0.12 -29.62 0.96
CA ALA A 164 -0.31 -29.29 -0.45
C ALA A 164 -1.69 -29.76 -0.94
N GLU A 165 -2.52 -28.84 -1.39
CA GLU A 165 -3.86 -29.09 -1.93
C GLU A 165 -4.24 -27.96 -2.91
N CYS A 166 -5.04 -28.22 -3.95
CA CYS A 166 -5.49 -27.19 -4.91
C CYS A 166 -4.34 -26.35 -5.53
N ASP A 167 -3.18 -26.96 -5.73
CA ASP A 167 -1.92 -26.31 -6.16
C ASP A 167 -1.44 -25.16 -5.25
N VAL A 168 -1.87 -25.18 -3.98
CA VAL A 168 -1.42 -24.28 -2.92
C VAL A 168 -0.73 -25.10 -1.82
N ASP A 169 0.46 -24.65 -1.42
CA ASP A 169 1.15 -25.19 -0.24
C ASP A 169 0.60 -24.52 1.02
N PHE A 170 -0.58 -24.96 1.48
CA PHE A 170 -1.23 -24.39 2.66
C PHE A 170 -0.35 -24.52 3.91
N GLU A 171 -0.43 -23.50 4.76
CA GLU A 171 0.21 -23.45 6.07
C GLU A 171 -0.85 -23.58 7.16
N ILE A 172 -0.88 -24.70 7.86
CA ILE A 172 -1.75 -24.91 9.02
C ILE A 172 -0.95 -24.60 10.27
N ARG A 173 -1.28 -23.48 10.92
CA ARG A 173 -0.63 -23.01 12.14
C ARG A 173 -1.36 -23.54 13.37
N LEU A 174 -0.68 -24.34 14.17
CA LEU A 174 -1.17 -24.86 15.44
C LEU A 174 -0.76 -23.95 16.59
N CYS A 175 -1.75 -23.42 17.32
CA CYS A 175 -1.52 -22.55 18.47
C CYS A 175 -2.43 -22.93 19.66
N PRO A 176 -2.02 -23.89 20.51
CA PRO A 176 -2.84 -24.41 21.61
C PRO A 176 -3.23 -23.35 22.66
N ALA A 177 -2.38 -22.33 22.85
CA ALA A 177 -2.63 -21.27 23.82
C ALA A 177 -3.90 -20.45 23.53
N LEU A 178 -4.43 -20.49 22.30
CA LEU A 178 -5.67 -19.79 21.94
C LEU A 178 -6.93 -20.41 22.52
N GLN A 179 -6.88 -21.66 23.00
CA GLN A 179 -8.00 -22.27 23.72
C GLN A 179 -8.36 -21.52 25.01
N GLN A 180 -7.38 -20.81 25.59
CA GLN A 180 -7.55 -20.03 26.82
C GLN A 180 -8.05 -18.60 26.55
N LYS A 181 -8.21 -18.20 25.28
CA LYS A 181 -8.71 -16.87 24.91
C LYS A 181 -10.22 -16.81 25.17
N PRO A 182 -10.74 -15.74 25.82
CA PRO A 182 -12.18 -15.58 26.00
C PRO A 182 -12.89 -15.56 24.64
N HIS A 183 -13.91 -16.39 24.49
CA HIS A 183 -14.77 -16.40 23.31
C HIS A 183 -15.59 -15.11 23.32
N LEU A 184 -15.32 -14.21 22.37
CA LEU A 184 -16.13 -13.02 22.16
C LEU A 184 -17.15 -13.33 21.06
N PRO A 185 -18.45 -13.01 21.24
CA PRO A 185 -19.43 -13.13 20.16
C PRO A 185 -19.06 -12.18 19.02
N THR A 186 -19.47 -12.52 17.79
CA THR A 186 -19.31 -11.66 16.61
C THR A 186 -19.85 -10.26 16.93
N PRO A 187 -19.05 -9.20 16.75
CA PRO A 187 -19.44 -7.86 17.18
C PRO A 187 -20.61 -7.31 16.35
N HIS A 188 -21.43 -6.45 16.95
CA HIS A 188 -22.39 -5.64 16.20
C HIS A 188 -21.65 -4.42 15.61
N PHE A 189 -21.52 -4.38 14.29
CA PHE A 189 -20.65 -3.44 13.58
C PHE A 189 -21.21 -2.02 13.42
N ASN A 190 -22.46 -1.78 13.83
CA ASN A 190 -23.14 -0.47 13.72
C ASN A 190 -22.92 0.45 14.92
N THR A 191 -22.22 -0.01 15.96
CA THR A 191 -21.95 0.78 17.16
C THR A 191 -20.46 0.75 17.50
N PRO A 192 -19.89 1.85 18.01
CA PRO A 192 -18.50 1.92 18.45
C PRO A 192 -18.21 1.08 19.71
N GLN A 193 -19.24 0.56 20.37
CA GLN A 193 -19.08 -0.32 21.52
C GLN A 193 -18.75 -1.73 21.06
N SER A 194 -17.68 -2.29 21.62
CA SER A 194 -17.41 -3.72 21.52
C SER A 194 -18.60 -4.51 22.10
N PRO A 195 -18.89 -5.73 21.60
CA PRO A 195 -20.01 -6.56 22.08
C PRO A 195 -19.94 -6.90 23.58
N SER A 196 -18.80 -6.63 24.22
CA SER A 196 -18.55 -6.84 25.65
C SER A 196 -18.79 -5.61 26.54
N GLY A 197 -19.25 -4.48 25.98
CA GLY A 197 -19.39 -3.21 26.72
C GLY A 197 -18.05 -2.58 27.11
N LYS A 198 -16.92 -3.14 26.65
CA LYS A 198 -15.58 -2.59 26.87
C LYS A 198 -15.32 -1.43 25.91
N PRO A 199 -14.52 -0.43 26.33
CA PRO A 199 -14.08 0.64 25.46
C PRO A 199 -13.39 0.07 24.22
N ASP A 200 -13.54 0.77 23.09
CA ASP A 200 -12.90 0.43 21.83
C ASP A 200 -11.38 0.30 22.03
N PRO A 201 -10.78 -0.89 21.81
CA PRO A 201 -9.35 -1.09 22.01
C PRO A 201 -8.49 -0.31 21.03
N PHE A 202 -9.08 0.23 19.96
CA PHE A 202 -8.40 1.03 18.95
C PHE A 202 -8.66 2.53 19.09
N ALA A 203 -9.41 2.96 20.12
CA ALA A 203 -9.56 4.37 20.47
C ALA A 203 -8.47 4.81 21.47
N PRO A 204 -8.08 6.10 21.48
CA PRO A 204 -7.17 6.63 22.47
C PRO A 204 -7.82 6.65 23.88
N PRO A 205 -7.02 6.54 24.97
CA PRO A 205 -5.55 6.44 24.98
C PRO A 205 -5.04 5.05 24.60
N TYR A 206 -4.03 5.00 23.72
CA TYR A 206 -3.42 3.76 23.28
C TYR A 206 -2.51 3.16 24.36
N ILE A 207 -2.40 1.82 24.37
CA ILE A 207 -1.41 1.12 25.20
C ILE A 207 -0.01 1.47 24.66
N PRO A 208 0.88 2.09 25.47
CA PRO A 208 2.17 2.59 24.98
C PRO A 208 3.03 1.54 24.28
N GLY A 209 3.08 0.30 24.78
CA GLY A 209 3.82 -0.79 24.13
C GLY A 209 3.23 -1.26 22.80
N LEU A 210 1.94 -1.02 22.55
CA LEU A 210 1.30 -1.41 21.28
C LEU A 210 1.35 -0.30 20.22
N TYR A 211 1.57 0.95 20.62
CA TYR A 211 1.60 2.09 19.69
C TYR A 211 2.90 2.16 18.90
N LEU A 212 2.81 2.18 17.57
CA LEU A 212 3.97 2.28 16.69
C LEU A 212 4.13 3.65 16.03
N GLY A 213 3.03 4.35 15.78
CA GLY A 213 3.05 5.67 15.17
C GLY A 213 1.74 6.02 14.48
N ASP A 214 1.69 7.24 13.96
CA ASP A 214 0.56 7.75 13.19
C ASP A 214 0.94 7.93 11.73
N ILE A 215 -0.01 7.64 10.84
CA ILE A 215 0.05 7.96 9.42
C ILE A 215 -1.11 8.90 9.09
N ARG A 216 -0.88 9.85 8.20
CA ARG A 216 -1.91 10.75 7.69
C ARG A 216 -1.86 10.73 6.18
N ASP A 217 -3.01 10.53 5.57
CA ASP A 217 -3.22 10.80 4.17
C ASP A 217 -3.38 12.31 3.99
N GLU A 218 -2.49 12.96 3.25
CA GLU A 218 -2.51 14.42 3.11
C GLU A 218 -3.52 14.90 2.05
N GLU A 219 -3.96 14.01 1.14
CA GLU A 219 -4.90 14.33 0.06
C GLU A 219 -6.36 14.25 0.57
N GLU A 220 -6.73 13.16 1.24
CA GLU A 220 -8.07 12.96 1.81
C GLU A 220 -8.18 13.43 3.27
N GLY A 221 -7.05 13.63 3.96
CA GLY A 221 -7.01 14.07 5.36
C GLY A 221 -7.28 12.95 6.37
N THR A 222 -7.46 11.71 5.93
CA THR A 222 -7.70 10.55 6.80
C THR A 222 -6.48 10.26 7.67
N GLU A 223 -6.71 10.12 8.98
CA GLU A 223 -5.65 9.76 9.93
C GLU A 223 -5.76 8.30 10.36
N TYR A 224 -4.60 7.67 10.46
CA TYR A 224 -4.42 6.29 10.87
C TYR A 224 -3.49 6.20 12.06
N VAL A 225 -3.72 5.18 12.88
CA VAL A 225 -2.78 4.72 13.90
C VAL A 225 -2.29 3.33 13.54
N ILE A 226 -0.98 3.12 13.69
CA ILE A 226 -0.36 1.81 13.56
C ILE A 226 -0.17 1.23 14.96
N LEU A 227 -0.75 0.05 15.18
CA LEU A 227 -0.70 -0.67 16.45
C LEU A 227 -0.16 -2.09 16.25
N PHE A 228 0.50 -2.65 17.26
CA PHE A 228 0.69 -4.09 17.32
C PHE A 228 -0.62 -4.80 17.64
N ASN A 229 -0.80 -5.99 17.07
CA ASN A 229 -1.83 -6.89 17.56
C ASN A 229 -1.47 -7.37 18.97
N LYS A 230 -2.30 -7.03 19.95
CA LYS A 230 -2.12 -7.43 21.35
C LYS A 230 -2.00 -8.95 21.55
N TYR A 231 -2.70 -9.73 20.74
CA TYR A 231 -2.75 -11.20 20.82
C TYR A 231 -2.05 -11.82 19.61
N ALA A 232 -0.75 -11.59 19.49
CA ALA A 232 0.04 -11.95 18.33
C ALA A 232 0.36 -13.46 18.30
N VAL A 233 -0.10 -14.15 17.26
CA VAL A 233 0.32 -15.53 16.94
C VAL A 233 1.55 -15.52 16.01
N MET A 234 1.65 -14.49 15.16
CA MET A 234 2.80 -14.21 14.32
C MET A 234 3.52 -12.97 14.84
N ARG A 235 4.85 -13.04 14.95
CA ARG A 235 5.66 -11.91 15.39
C ARG A 235 5.48 -10.74 14.43
N HIS A 236 5.53 -9.53 14.96
CA HIS A 236 5.39 -8.29 14.16
C HIS A 236 4.07 -8.16 13.38
N HIS A 237 3.00 -8.81 13.82
CA HIS A 237 1.64 -8.59 13.30
C HIS A 237 1.14 -7.21 13.74
N ILE A 238 0.84 -6.36 12.76
CA ILE A 238 0.49 -4.96 12.92
C ILE A 238 -0.92 -4.70 12.39
N LEU A 239 -1.57 -3.67 12.94
CA LEU A 239 -2.89 -3.17 12.56
C LEU A 239 -2.72 -1.74 12.05
N LEU A 240 -3.30 -1.45 10.89
CA LEU A 240 -3.52 -0.09 10.40
C LEU A 240 -4.98 0.25 10.67
N VAL A 241 -5.23 1.12 11.65
CA VAL A 241 -6.57 1.47 12.14
C VAL A 241 -6.87 2.91 11.80
N THR A 242 -8.08 3.21 11.33
CA THR A 242 -8.55 4.60 11.27
C THR A 242 -8.51 5.22 12.68
N LYS A 243 -8.12 6.49 12.83
CA LYS A 243 -8.18 7.14 14.15
C LYS A 243 -9.61 7.50 14.54
N GLU A 244 -10.37 8.02 13.58
CA GLU A 244 -11.80 8.21 13.73
C GLU A 244 -12.51 6.88 13.55
N PHE A 245 -13.53 6.62 14.38
CA PHE A 245 -14.30 5.40 14.28
C PHE A 245 -15.00 5.33 12.92
N GLN A 246 -14.58 4.36 12.10
CA GLN A 246 -15.33 3.88 10.93
C GLN A 246 -15.74 2.44 11.16
N SER A 247 -16.86 2.02 10.59
CA SER A 247 -17.33 0.63 10.72
C SER A 247 -16.48 -0.33 9.90
N GLN A 248 -16.21 -1.52 10.43
CA GLN A 248 -15.56 -2.64 9.74
C GLN A 248 -16.47 -3.29 8.66
N THR A 249 -17.72 -2.84 8.50
CA THR A 249 -18.57 -3.18 7.35
C THR A 249 -18.42 -2.19 6.19
N ALA A 250 -17.74 -1.06 6.41
CA ALA A 250 -17.52 -0.06 5.38
C ALA A 250 -16.48 -0.57 4.37
N PRO A 251 -16.68 -0.34 3.06
CA PRO A 251 -15.67 -0.68 2.06
C PRO A 251 -14.35 0.07 2.31
N LEU A 252 -13.26 -0.48 1.79
CA LEU A 252 -11.99 0.22 1.74
C LEU A 252 -12.13 1.45 0.86
N LEU A 253 -11.71 2.60 1.40
CA LEU A 253 -11.62 3.86 0.69
C LEU A 253 -10.30 3.94 -0.08
N PRO A 254 -10.17 4.86 -1.06
CA PRO A 254 -8.93 5.05 -1.79
C PRO A 254 -7.73 5.28 -0.87
N SER A 255 -7.86 6.14 0.15
CA SER A 255 -6.82 6.34 1.17
C SER A 255 -6.42 5.04 1.88
N ASP A 256 -7.37 4.18 2.27
CA ASP A 256 -7.03 2.91 2.93
C ASP A 256 -6.14 2.03 2.06
N LEU A 257 -6.47 1.96 0.76
CA LEU A 257 -5.74 1.15 -0.22
C LEU A 257 -4.34 1.72 -0.46
N VAL A 258 -4.25 3.04 -0.69
CA VAL A 258 -2.97 3.71 -0.98
C VAL A 258 -2.05 3.66 0.23
N GLN A 259 -2.53 4.02 1.42
CA GLN A 259 -1.73 4.02 2.65
C GLN A 259 -1.24 2.61 3.00
N THR A 260 -2.08 1.59 2.79
CA THR A 260 -1.67 0.19 2.96
C THR A 260 -0.59 -0.20 1.95
N TYR A 261 -0.78 0.11 0.67
CA TYR A 261 0.18 -0.23 -0.39
C TYR A 261 1.54 0.46 -0.18
N LEU A 262 1.53 1.75 0.20
CA LEU A 262 2.73 2.51 0.54
C LEU A 262 3.48 1.90 1.73
N PHE A 263 2.77 1.41 2.75
CA PHE A 263 3.40 0.68 3.86
C PHE A 263 4.08 -0.61 3.37
N LEU A 264 3.41 -1.41 2.53
CA LEU A 264 4.00 -2.64 1.99
C LEU A 264 5.27 -2.34 1.18
N LEU A 265 5.25 -1.30 0.37
CA LEU A 265 6.38 -0.85 -0.43
C LEU A 265 7.54 -0.35 0.44
N ALA A 266 7.24 0.48 1.43
CA ALA A 266 8.24 0.97 2.40
C ALA A 266 8.87 -0.20 3.18
N ALA A 267 8.06 -1.19 3.58
CA ALA A 267 8.56 -2.37 4.26
C ALA A 267 9.53 -3.14 3.37
N GLN A 268 9.16 -3.38 2.10
CA GLN A 268 10.01 -4.09 1.14
C GLN A 268 11.34 -3.36 0.94
N ARG A 269 11.32 -2.03 0.80
CA ARG A 269 12.54 -1.20 0.69
C ARG A 269 13.41 -1.28 1.94
N ALA A 270 12.81 -1.45 3.12
CA ALA A 270 13.51 -1.68 4.38
C ALA A 270 13.94 -3.14 4.61
N GLY A 271 13.83 -4.01 3.59
CA GLY A 271 14.23 -5.42 3.68
C GLY A 271 13.26 -6.31 4.45
N ARG A 272 11.99 -5.88 4.60
CA ARG A 272 10.93 -6.65 5.25
C ARG A 272 9.79 -6.87 4.29
N ARG A 273 9.20 -8.06 4.25
CA ARG A 273 8.03 -8.29 3.39
C ARG A 273 6.79 -8.48 4.25
N TYR A 274 5.72 -7.82 3.81
CA TYR A 274 4.41 -7.89 4.41
C TYR A 274 3.38 -8.11 3.31
N PHE A 275 2.23 -8.63 3.70
CA PHE A 275 0.99 -8.44 2.97
C PHE A 275 -0.07 -7.91 3.94
N ALA A 276 -1.11 -7.32 3.38
CA ALA A 276 -2.23 -6.81 4.15
C ALA A 276 -3.49 -7.64 3.88
N PHE A 277 -4.40 -7.65 4.85
CA PHE A 277 -5.73 -8.20 4.67
C PHE A 277 -6.79 -7.42 5.44
N TYR A 278 -8.03 -7.54 4.97
CA TYR A 278 -9.19 -6.88 5.54
C TYR A 278 -10.37 -7.84 5.59
N ASN A 279 -11.02 -7.92 6.76
CA ASN A 279 -12.21 -8.75 6.96
C ASN A 279 -13.43 -7.80 7.01
N CYS A 280 -14.21 -7.73 5.93
CA CYS A 280 -15.35 -6.83 5.81
C CYS A 280 -16.66 -7.56 6.09
N GLY A 281 -17.42 -7.08 7.07
CA GLY A 281 -18.76 -7.59 7.40
C GLY A 281 -18.81 -8.80 8.33
N ASP A 282 -20.01 -9.10 8.82
CA ASP A 282 -20.27 -10.01 9.94
C ASP A 282 -19.80 -11.45 9.70
N LEU A 283 -19.80 -11.89 8.43
CA LEU A 283 -19.48 -13.27 8.05
C LEU A 283 -18.01 -13.45 7.65
N SER A 284 -17.20 -12.38 7.72
CA SER A 284 -15.81 -12.35 7.23
C SER A 284 -14.76 -12.86 8.23
N GLY A 285 -15.15 -13.12 9.48
CA GLY A 285 -14.22 -13.42 10.58
C GLY A 285 -13.59 -12.18 11.22
N ALA A 286 -14.25 -11.03 11.11
CA ALA A 286 -13.84 -9.80 11.78
C ALA A 286 -14.19 -9.83 13.28
N SER A 287 -13.24 -9.44 14.15
CA SER A 287 -13.40 -9.49 15.61
C SER A 287 -13.58 -8.14 16.30
N GLN A 288 -13.45 -7.02 15.58
CA GLN A 288 -13.58 -5.66 16.11
C GLN A 288 -14.42 -4.80 15.16
N PRO A 289 -15.31 -3.94 15.69
CA PRO A 289 -16.19 -3.14 14.87
C PRO A 289 -15.53 -1.91 14.24
N HIS A 290 -14.43 -1.44 14.83
CA HIS A 290 -13.67 -0.31 14.31
C HIS A 290 -12.78 -0.77 13.14
N LYS A 291 -12.91 -0.09 12.00
CA LYS A 291 -12.18 -0.29 10.75
C LYS A 291 -10.67 -0.41 10.94
N HIS A 292 -10.14 -1.57 10.60
CA HIS A 292 -8.71 -1.87 10.65
C HIS A 292 -8.31 -2.86 9.56
N LEU A 293 -7.18 -2.58 8.92
CA LEU A 293 -6.45 -3.55 8.09
C LEU A 293 -5.37 -4.22 8.93
N GLN A 294 -5.05 -5.46 8.59
CA GLN A 294 -4.07 -6.27 9.31
C GLN A 294 -2.89 -6.56 8.39
N LEU A 295 -1.68 -6.34 8.88
CA LEU A 295 -0.44 -6.52 8.14
C LEU A 295 0.43 -7.57 8.83
N ILE A 296 0.82 -8.60 8.10
CA ILE A 296 1.57 -9.74 8.63
C ILE A 296 2.83 -9.95 7.81
N PRO A 297 3.98 -10.22 8.46
CA PRO A 297 5.21 -10.49 7.75
C PRO A 297 5.13 -11.82 7.00
N VAL A 298 5.78 -11.87 5.86
CA VAL A 298 5.88 -13.06 5.01
C VAL A 298 7.32 -13.28 4.57
N GLU A 299 7.60 -14.53 4.21
CA GLU A 299 8.85 -14.90 3.53
C GLU A 299 8.84 -14.38 2.07
N ASP A 300 9.94 -14.60 1.35
CA ASP A 300 10.19 -14.00 0.03
C ASP A 300 9.08 -14.22 -1.02
N ASP A 301 8.35 -15.33 -0.93
CA ASP A 301 7.34 -15.70 -1.93
C ASP A 301 5.94 -15.11 -1.70
N GLY A 302 5.73 -14.38 -0.59
CA GLY A 302 4.41 -13.93 -0.17
C GLY A 302 3.56 -15.04 0.50
N PRO A 303 2.26 -14.78 0.77
CA PRO A 303 1.37 -15.80 1.31
C PRO A 303 1.18 -16.96 0.29
N PRO A 304 0.85 -18.19 0.71
CA PRO A 304 0.76 -19.34 -0.20
C PRO A 304 -0.10 -19.12 -1.46
N VAL A 305 -1.23 -18.42 -1.36
CA VAL A 305 -2.10 -18.13 -2.52
C VAL A 305 -1.44 -17.24 -3.57
N GLU A 306 -0.50 -16.37 -3.17
CA GLU A 306 0.26 -15.47 -4.06
C GLU A 306 1.07 -16.27 -5.07
N ARG A 307 1.63 -17.42 -4.65
CA ARG A 307 2.40 -18.31 -5.54
C ARG A 307 1.53 -18.88 -6.66
N LEU A 308 0.29 -19.22 -6.35
CA LEU A 308 -0.68 -19.69 -7.35
C LEU A 308 -1.03 -18.55 -8.30
N ALA A 309 -1.41 -17.37 -7.77
CA ALA A 309 -1.78 -16.21 -8.58
C ALA A 309 -0.67 -15.75 -9.54
N ARG A 310 0.59 -15.78 -9.11
CA ARG A 310 1.75 -15.44 -9.94
C ARG A 310 1.96 -16.43 -11.10
N ARG A 311 1.68 -17.72 -10.88
CA ARG A 311 1.84 -18.79 -11.90
C ARG A 311 0.66 -18.85 -12.87
N THR A 312 -0.51 -18.35 -12.48
CA THR A 312 -1.69 -18.30 -13.33
C THR A 312 -1.45 -17.45 -14.58
N LYS A 313 -1.65 -18.05 -15.74
CA LYS A 313 -1.61 -17.35 -17.03
C LYS A 313 -2.93 -16.64 -17.24
N ILE A 314 -2.85 -15.35 -17.59
CA ILE A 314 -4.00 -14.50 -17.83
C ILE A 314 -3.81 -13.83 -19.19
N ASP A 315 -4.88 -13.76 -19.98
CA ASP A 315 -4.84 -13.16 -21.32
C ASP A 315 -4.80 -11.63 -21.24
N TYR A 316 -5.46 -11.07 -20.23
CA TYR A 316 -5.61 -9.64 -20.01
C TYR A 316 -5.10 -9.26 -18.60
N PRO A 317 -3.85 -8.79 -18.48
CA PRO A 317 -3.26 -8.40 -17.19
C PRO A 317 -4.00 -7.27 -16.49
N ASP A 318 -4.83 -6.54 -17.20
CA ASP A 318 -5.64 -5.41 -16.76
C ASP A 318 -7.08 -5.78 -16.34
N ARG A 319 -7.43 -7.07 -16.38
CA ARG A 319 -8.75 -7.56 -15.95
C ARG A 319 -8.69 -8.38 -14.67
N ALA A 320 -9.86 -8.56 -14.06
CA ALA A 320 -10.05 -9.52 -12.99
C ALA A 320 -10.05 -10.96 -13.56
N PHE A 321 -9.60 -11.91 -12.77
CA PHE A 321 -9.58 -13.33 -13.10
C PHE A 321 -9.84 -14.18 -11.85
N ALA A 322 -10.16 -15.45 -12.04
CA ALA A 322 -10.32 -16.43 -10.97
C ALA A 322 -9.20 -17.46 -10.99
N LEU A 323 -8.83 -17.97 -9.83
CA LEU A 323 -7.94 -19.11 -9.64
C LEU A 323 -8.78 -20.38 -9.69
N ASN A 324 -8.87 -20.99 -10.88
CA ASN A 324 -9.75 -22.14 -11.15
C ASN A 324 -9.40 -23.41 -10.33
N ASN A 325 -8.18 -23.48 -9.78
CA ASN A 325 -7.74 -24.57 -8.91
C ASN A 325 -8.42 -24.53 -7.53
N LEU A 326 -8.97 -23.38 -7.14
CA LEU A 326 -9.65 -23.18 -5.86
C LEU A 326 -11.15 -23.49 -5.99
N PRO A 327 -11.73 -24.32 -5.10
CA PRO A 327 -13.12 -24.79 -5.23
C PRO A 327 -14.16 -23.79 -4.71
N TYR A 328 -13.85 -22.50 -4.70
CA TYR A 328 -14.68 -21.42 -4.18
C TYR A 328 -14.52 -20.17 -5.03
N ALA A 329 -15.53 -19.29 -5.00
CA ALA A 329 -15.47 -17.99 -5.66
C ALA A 329 -14.30 -17.18 -5.15
N ASN A 330 -13.44 -16.74 -6.07
CA ASN A 330 -12.29 -15.91 -5.76
C ASN A 330 -12.06 -14.96 -6.93
N HIS A 331 -11.93 -13.68 -6.62
CA HIS A 331 -11.79 -12.61 -7.61
C HIS A 331 -10.43 -11.97 -7.41
N VAL A 332 -9.56 -12.04 -8.42
CA VAL A 332 -8.18 -11.60 -8.32
C VAL A 332 -7.89 -10.56 -9.40
N ARG A 333 -7.20 -9.50 -9.02
CA ARG A 333 -6.67 -8.49 -9.93
C ARG A 333 -5.15 -8.47 -9.81
N ARG A 334 -4.45 -8.61 -10.94
CA ARG A 334 -2.99 -8.41 -11.00
C ARG A 334 -2.69 -6.92 -11.05
N LEU A 335 -1.84 -6.46 -10.14
CA LEU A 335 -1.40 -5.08 -10.06
C LEU A 335 -0.20 -4.86 -11.01
N PRO A 336 -0.18 -3.77 -11.79
CA PRO A 336 0.96 -3.45 -12.63
C PRO A 336 2.26 -3.31 -11.83
N SER A 337 3.36 -3.89 -12.32
CA SER A 337 4.67 -3.78 -11.66
C SER A 337 5.18 -2.35 -11.57
N SER A 338 4.66 -1.44 -12.39
CA SER A 338 4.98 -0.01 -12.34
C SER A 338 4.44 0.70 -11.10
N LEU A 339 3.49 0.12 -10.35
CA LEU A 339 2.96 0.74 -9.13
C LEU A 339 4.04 0.97 -8.07
N CYS A 340 5.13 0.19 -8.05
CA CYS A 340 6.21 0.38 -7.07
C CYS A 340 6.95 1.74 -7.19
N SER A 341 6.75 2.43 -8.31
CA SER A 341 7.32 3.75 -8.63
C SER A 341 6.26 4.73 -9.14
N ALA A 342 4.97 4.43 -8.93
CA ALA A 342 3.87 5.29 -9.37
C ALA A 342 3.71 6.51 -8.47
N THR A 343 3.08 7.56 -9.00
CA THR A 343 2.63 8.73 -8.22
C THR A 343 1.46 8.34 -7.32
N TYR A 344 1.12 9.20 -6.36
CA TYR A 344 -0.05 9.00 -5.50
C TYR A 344 -1.34 8.85 -6.34
N ASP A 345 -1.59 9.76 -7.29
CA ASP A 345 -2.79 9.71 -8.15
C ASP A 345 -2.88 8.41 -8.97
N ASP A 346 -1.75 7.94 -9.50
CA ASP A 346 -1.70 6.69 -10.25
C ASP A 346 -1.92 5.47 -9.34
N LEU A 347 -1.36 5.48 -8.12
CA LEU A 347 -1.63 4.44 -7.12
C LEU A 347 -3.11 4.41 -6.76
N GLU A 348 -3.70 5.57 -6.46
CA GLU A 348 -5.09 5.71 -6.09
C GLU A 348 -6.01 5.18 -7.20
N ARG A 349 -5.78 5.63 -8.44
CA ARG A 349 -6.57 5.21 -9.61
C ARG A 349 -6.51 3.69 -9.81
N GLU A 350 -5.31 3.12 -9.84
CA GLU A 350 -5.13 1.69 -10.12
C GLU A 350 -5.68 0.82 -8.99
N LEU A 351 -5.40 1.15 -7.72
CA LEU A 351 -5.87 0.39 -6.57
C LEU A 351 -7.39 0.49 -6.38
N SER A 352 -7.95 1.69 -6.53
CA SER A 352 -9.40 1.90 -6.42
C SER A 352 -10.14 1.23 -7.57
N GLY A 353 -9.62 1.33 -8.80
CA GLY A 353 -10.18 0.64 -9.96
C GLY A 353 -10.16 -0.88 -9.79
N ALA A 354 -9.03 -1.43 -9.31
CA ALA A 354 -8.90 -2.84 -8.96
C ALA A 354 -9.95 -3.25 -7.91
N PHE A 355 -10.01 -2.54 -6.78
CA PHE A 355 -10.92 -2.85 -5.68
C PHE A 355 -12.39 -2.81 -6.11
N LEU A 356 -12.82 -1.75 -6.81
CA LEU A 356 -14.20 -1.61 -7.26
C LEU A 356 -14.59 -2.71 -8.27
N SER A 357 -13.70 -3.05 -9.21
CA SER A 357 -13.97 -4.12 -10.17
C SER A 357 -14.15 -5.48 -9.50
N LEU A 358 -13.36 -5.77 -8.47
CA LEU A 358 -13.46 -7.01 -7.70
C LEU A 358 -14.66 -7.01 -6.76
N LEU A 359 -15.02 -5.85 -6.20
CA LEU A 359 -16.18 -5.71 -5.32
C LEU A 359 -17.49 -5.91 -6.09
N ASP A 360 -17.56 -5.44 -7.33
CA ASP A 360 -18.70 -5.71 -8.23
C ASP A 360 -18.88 -7.22 -8.46
N LEU A 361 -17.78 -7.95 -8.68
CA LEU A 361 -17.82 -9.42 -8.80
C LEU A 361 -18.25 -10.12 -7.49
N VAL A 362 -17.82 -9.61 -6.32
CA VAL A 362 -18.30 -10.09 -5.01
C VAL A 362 -19.80 -9.91 -4.89
N ILE A 363 -20.32 -8.72 -5.22
CA ILE A 363 -21.76 -8.42 -5.18
C ILE A 363 -22.52 -9.32 -6.16
N SER A 364 -22.01 -9.48 -7.38
CA SER A 364 -22.59 -10.37 -8.39
C SER A 364 -22.65 -11.81 -7.89
N THR A 365 -21.55 -12.33 -7.30
CA THR A 365 -21.51 -13.69 -6.74
C THR A 365 -22.54 -13.86 -5.63
N ALA A 366 -22.61 -12.90 -4.69
CA ALA A 366 -23.56 -12.94 -3.58
C ALA A 366 -25.03 -12.89 -4.06
N ARG A 367 -25.32 -12.12 -5.10
CA ARG A 367 -26.68 -12.01 -5.68
C ARG A 367 -27.16 -13.29 -6.36
N HIS A 368 -26.25 -14.15 -6.82
CA HIS A 368 -26.59 -15.41 -7.49
C HIS A 368 -26.67 -16.61 -6.53
N ASP A 369 -26.25 -16.45 -5.27
CA ASP A 369 -26.45 -17.50 -4.25
C ASP A 369 -27.86 -17.35 -3.65
N PRO A 370 -28.76 -18.33 -3.86
CA PRO A 370 -30.16 -18.22 -3.45
C PRO A 370 -30.37 -18.19 -1.93
N ASP A 371 -29.39 -18.69 -1.17
CA ASP A 371 -29.43 -18.78 0.29
C ASP A 371 -28.55 -17.71 0.95
N TYR A 372 -28.07 -16.72 0.18
CA TYR A 372 -27.24 -15.66 0.73
C TYR A 372 -28.07 -14.73 1.64
N PRO A 373 -27.60 -14.41 2.87
CA PRO A 373 -28.33 -13.53 3.77
C PRO A 373 -28.61 -12.16 3.17
N ALA A 374 -29.82 -11.62 3.39
CA ALA A 374 -30.14 -10.26 2.99
C ALA A 374 -29.27 -9.25 3.76
N GLY A 375 -28.71 -8.27 3.04
CA GLY A 375 -27.87 -7.22 3.63
C GLY A 375 -26.66 -6.88 2.78
N THR A 376 -25.68 -6.22 3.39
CA THR A 376 -24.39 -5.94 2.76
C THR A 376 -23.56 -7.23 2.66
N PRO A 377 -22.92 -7.50 1.51
CA PRO A 377 -22.10 -8.69 1.37
C PRO A 377 -20.89 -8.64 2.30
N SER A 378 -20.55 -9.79 2.88
CA SER A 378 -19.31 -9.96 3.63
C SER A 378 -18.23 -10.48 2.69
N TYR A 379 -17.00 -10.01 2.85
CA TYR A 379 -15.88 -10.43 2.01
C TYR A 379 -14.55 -10.29 2.73
N ASN A 380 -13.57 -11.02 2.23
CA ASN A 380 -12.17 -10.88 2.63
C ASN A 380 -11.39 -10.19 1.52
N VAL A 381 -10.47 -9.32 1.90
CA VAL A 381 -9.49 -8.69 0.99
C VAL A 381 -8.10 -9.19 1.38
N ILE A 382 -7.30 -9.55 0.40
CA ILE A 382 -5.85 -9.79 0.55
C ILE A 382 -5.16 -8.87 -0.44
N LEU A 383 -4.21 -8.07 0.05
CA LEU A 383 -3.45 -7.13 -0.75
C LEU A 383 -1.94 -7.41 -0.60
N THR A 384 -1.31 -7.74 -1.72
CA THR A 384 0.14 -7.82 -1.87
C THR A 384 0.61 -6.70 -2.80
N LEU A 385 1.92 -6.64 -3.07
CA LEU A 385 2.46 -5.70 -4.07
C LEU A 385 2.17 -6.14 -5.52
N GLU A 386 1.74 -7.39 -5.73
CA GLU A 386 1.53 -7.97 -7.06
C GLU A 386 0.05 -8.24 -7.37
N HIS A 387 -0.77 -8.53 -6.36
CA HIS A 387 -2.17 -8.90 -6.54
C HIS A 387 -3.08 -8.32 -5.44
N MET A 388 -4.33 -8.10 -5.82
CA MET A 388 -5.44 -7.87 -4.91
C MET A 388 -6.44 -9.01 -5.08
N HIS A 389 -6.85 -9.63 -3.97
CA HIS A 389 -7.84 -10.71 -3.94
C HIS A 389 -9.06 -10.26 -3.14
N LEU A 390 -10.26 -10.46 -3.68
CA LEU A 390 -11.51 -10.38 -2.95
C LEU A 390 -12.21 -11.74 -2.96
N ILE A 391 -12.64 -12.16 -1.77
CA ILE A 391 -13.31 -13.45 -1.57
C ILE A 391 -14.67 -13.20 -0.91
N PRO A 392 -15.80 -13.50 -1.58
CA PRO A 392 -17.13 -13.38 -1.00
C PRO A 392 -17.35 -14.44 0.10
N ARG A 393 -18.01 -14.05 1.20
CA ARG A 393 -18.13 -14.86 2.43
C ARG A 393 -19.58 -15.11 2.82
N LYS A 394 -19.94 -16.37 3.10
CA LYS A 394 -21.29 -16.79 3.51
C LYS A 394 -21.44 -17.06 5.01
N LYS A 395 -20.36 -17.46 5.69
CA LYS A 395 -20.32 -17.67 7.15
C LYS A 395 -18.91 -17.59 7.69
N GLU A 396 -18.77 -17.26 8.97
CA GLU A 396 -17.47 -17.16 9.64
C GLU A 396 -16.83 -18.54 9.89
N ASN A 397 -17.63 -19.49 10.38
CA ASN A 397 -17.14 -20.75 10.95
C ASN A 397 -17.52 -21.96 10.10
N HIS A 398 -16.59 -22.90 9.98
CA HIS A 398 -16.84 -24.26 9.48
C HIS A 398 -17.01 -25.22 10.66
N THR A 399 -18.05 -26.05 10.64
CA THR A 399 -18.24 -27.10 11.66
C THR A 399 -17.44 -28.34 11.26
N LEU A 400 -16.45 -28.72 12.07
CA LEU A 400 -15.69 -29.94 11.85
C LEU A 400 -16.53 -31.16 12.24
N GLU A 401 -17.07 -31.89 11.26
CA GLU A 401 -18.04 -32.99 11.46
C GLU A 401 -17.61 -34.04 12.50
N GLU A 402 -16.33 -34.43 12.52
CA GLU A 402 -15.80 -35.45 13.45
C GLU A 402 -15.77 -35.00 14.91
N THR A 403 -15.84 -33.69 15.17
CA THR A 403 -15.62 -33.12 16.51
C THR A 403 -16.76 -32.23 17.00
N GLY A 404 -17.54 -31.66 16.07
CA GLY A 404 -18.50 -30.59 16.32
C GLY A 404 -17.85 -29.24 16.61
N GLU A 405 -16.51 -29.13 16.58
CA GLU A 405 -15.78 -27.89 16.85
C GLU A 405 -15.95 -26.88 15.70
N GLN A 406 -15.95 -25.59 16.03
CA GLN A 406 -16.11 -24.49 15.08
C GLN A 406 -14.73 -23.94 14.70
N LEU A 407 -14.34 -24.14 13.44
CA LEU A 407 -13.13 -23.58 12.86
C LEU A 407 -13.45 -22.20 12.26
N SER A 408 -12.96 -21.14 12.91
CA SER A 408 -13.11 -19.76 12.42
C SER A 408 -12.17 -19.49 11.25
N VAL A 409 -12.72 -18.97 10.16
CA VAL A 409 -11.98 -18.63 8.94
C VAL A 409 -12.10 -17.14 8.67
N ASN A 410 -10.95 -16.48 8.52
CA ASN A 410 -10.84 -15.09 8.06
C ASN A 410 -9.99 -15.01 6.79
N SER A 411 -9.57 -13.82 6.37
CA SER A 411 -8.75 -13.62 5.17
C SER A 411 -7.49 -14.49 5.13
N LEU A 412 -6.88 -14.83 6.28
CA LEU A 412 -5.69 -15.69 6.32
C LEU A 412 -5.97 -17.10 5.81
N GLY A 413 -7.17 -17.64 6.07
CA GLY A 413 -7.56 -18.94 5.51
C GLY A 413 -7.49 -18.95 3.98
N TYR A 414 -7.99 -17.89 3.35
CA TYR A 414 -7.93 -17.70 1.89
C TYR A 414 -6.56 -17.28 1.36
N ALA A 415 -5.70 -16.71 2.22
CA ALA A 415 -4.28 -16.49 1.92
C ALA A 415 -3.49 -17.82 1.89
N GLY A 416 -4.12 -18.92 2.31
CA GLY A 416 -3.52 -20.23 2.45
C GLY A 416 -2.90 -20.49 3.82
N MET A 417 -3.28 -19.71 4.84
CA MET A 417 -2.72 -19.72 6.19
C MET A 417 -3.82 -19.99 7.22
N LEU A 418 -4.08 -21.26 7.53
CA LEU A 418 -5.10 -21.66 8.51
C LEU A 418 -4.55 -21.61 9.94
N LEU A 419 -5.45 -21.40 10.90
CA LEU A 419 -5.14 -21.40 12.33
C LEU A 419 -6.02 -22.42 13.05
N VAL A 420 -5.38 -23.38 13.72
CA VAL A 420 -6.04 -24.40 14.53
C VAL A 420 -5.57 -24.30 15.98
N LYS A 421 -6.47 -24.62 16.91
CA LYS A 421 -6.26 -24.49 18.35
C LYS A 421 -5.87 -25.81 19.02
N SER A 422 -5.93 -26.94 18.32
CA SER A 422 -5.58 -28.24 18.88
C SER A 422 -4.99 -29.19 17.84
N GLU A 423 -4.22 -30.18 18.29
CA GLU A 423 -3.74 -31.28 17.44
C GLU A 423 -4.92 -32.08 16.85
N ARG A 424 -6.04 -32.15 17.57
CA ARG A 424 -7.26 -32.79 17.08
C ARG A 424 -7.84 -32.04 15.89
N GLU A 425 -7.99 -30.71 15.99
CA GLU A 425 -8.43 -29.86 14.89
C GLU A 425 -7.49 -29.99 13.68
N LEU A 426 -6.16 -29.98 13.92
CA LEU A 426 -5.16 -30.13 12.87
C LEU A 426 -5.37 -31.40 12.04
N GLU A 427 -5.54 -32.54 12.70
CA GLU A 427 -5.71 -33.82 12.02
C GLU A 427 -7.04 -33.91 11.27
N VAL A 428 -8.11 -33.32 11.81
CA VAL A 428 -9.41 -33.28 11.12
C VAL A 428 -9.36 -32.37 9.91
N VAL A 429 -8.73 -31.18 10.02
CA VAL A 429 -8.55 -30.26 8.88
C VAL A 429 -7.78 -30.92 7.74
N LYS A 430 -6.73 -31.68 8.04
CA LYS A 430 -5.98 -32.45 7.02
C LYS A 430 -6.82 -33.54 6.34
N ARG A 431 -7.82 -34.11 7.01
CA ARG A 431 -8.67 -35.19 6.47
C ARG A 431 -9.87 -34.68 5.67
N THR A 432 -10.51 -33.60 6.14
CA THR A 432 -11.72 -33.03 5.51
C THR A 432 -11.43 -32.38 4.15
N SER A 433 -10.16 -32.02 3.88
CA SER A 433 -9.69 -31.16 2.78
C SER A 433 -9.94 -29.67 3.05
N ILE A 434 -8.90 -28.87 2.90
CA ILE A 434 -8.92 -27.42 3.13
C ILE A 434 -9.79 -26.73 2.08
N GLY A 435 -9.76 -27.21 0.83
CA GLY A 435 -10.61 -26.68 -0.24
C GLY A 435 -12.10 -26.78 0.11
N ARG A 436 -12.53 -27.90 0.70
CA ARG A 436 -13.93 -28.06 1.15
C ARG A 436 -14.29 -27.13 2.31
N ILE A 437 -13.39 -26.97 3.28
CA ILE A 437 -13.57 -26.05 4.40
C ILE A 437 -13.77 -24.61 3.90
N LEU A 438 -12.89 -24.16 2.99
CA LEU A 438 -12.95 -22.81 2.43
C LEU A 438 -14.15 -22.60 1.51
N ARG A 439 -14.58 -23.63 0.75
CA ARG A 439 -15.83 -23.58 -0.02
C ARG A 439 -17.06 -23.45 0.87
N ASP A 440 -17.09 -24.18 1.98
CA ASP A 440 -18.22 -24.16 2.90
C ASP A 440 -18.42 -22.78 3.54
N VAL A 441 -17.34 -22.07 3.91
CA VAL A 441 -17.42 -20.73 4.50
C VAL A 441 -17.44 -19.58 3.47
N GLY A 442 -17.16 -19.91 2.21
CA GLY A 442 -17.18 -19.02 1.05
C GLY A 442 -18.46 -19.16 0.23
N LEU A 443 -18.40 -18.69 -1.02
CA LEU A 443 -19.45 -18.90 -2.02
C LEU A 443 -18.93 -19.76 -3.16
N GLU A 444 -19.84 -20.35 -3.93
CA GLU A 444 -19.49 -21.11 -5.13
C GLU A 444 -19.08 -20.16 -6.27
N SER A 445 -18.15 -20.61 -7.12
CA SER A 445 -17.75 -19.85 -8.30
C SER A 445 -18.89 -19.85 -9.31
N VAL A 446 -19.39 -18.66 -9.65
CA VAL A 446 -20.40 -18.44 -10.69
C VAL A 446 -19.78 -18.14 -12.07
N HIS A 447 -18.47 -18.36 -12.24
CA HIS A 447 -17.76 -17.98 -13.46
C HIS A 447 -18.34 -18.65 -14.73
N GLU A 448 -18.77 -19.90 -14.64
CA GLU A 448 -19.40 -20.61 -15.77
C GLU A 448 -20.79 -20.05 -16.12
N LEU A 449 -21.57 -19.61 -15.12
CA LEU A 449 -22.91 -19.03 -15.33
C LEU A 449 -22.84 -17.65 -15.99
N LEU A 450 -21.85 -16.83 -15.61
CA LEU A 450 -21.67 -15.48 -16.14
C LEU A 450 -21.18 -15.47 -17.60
N VAL A 451 -20.39 -16.47 -17.99
CA VAL A 451 -19.96 -16.64 -19.40
C VAL A 451 -21.16 -17.04 -20.27
N ASP A 452 -22.03 -17.93 -19.77
CA ASP A 452 -23.22 -18.39 -20.49
C ASP A 452 -24.25 -17.26 -20.73
N GLU A 453 -24.47 -16.38 -19.74
CA GLU A 453 -25.38 -15.23 -19.89
C GLU A 453 -24.89 -14.21 -20.94
N HIS A 454 -23.60 -13.89 -20.98
CA HIS A 454 -23.03 -13.02 -22.01
C HIS A 454 -23.13 -13.61 -23.43
N SER A 455 -23.03 -14.93 -23.56
CA SER A 455 -23.26 -15.60 -24.85
C SER A 455 -24.74 -15.65 -25.27
N ARG A 456 -25.69 -15.56 -24.33
CA ARG A 456 -27.13 -15.46 -24.62
C ARG A 456 -27.53 -14.05 -25.04
N ASP A 457 -27.02 -13.02 -24.35
CA ASP A 457 -27.31 -11.62 -24.70
C ASP A 457 -26.67 -11.18 -26.03
N GLY A 458 -25.57 -11.80 -26.46
CA GLY A 458 -24.98 -11.57 -27.78
C GLY A 458 -25.68 -12.30 -28.94
N GLY A 459 -26.59 -13.24 -28.66
CA GLY A 459 -27.25 -14.09 -29.64
C GLY A 459 -28.68 -13.68 -30.03
N GLU A 460 -29.37 -12.91 -29.19
CA GLU A 460 -30.79 -12.60 -29.40
C GLU A 460 -31.08 -11.31 -30.19
N THR A 461 -30.07 -10.53 -30.59
CA THR A 461 -30.31 -9.25 -31.33
C THR A 461 -30.30 -9.37 -32.86
N LEU A 462 -30.32 -10.57 -33.46
CA LEU A 462 -30.31 -10.73 -34.93
C LEU A 462 -31.48 -11.50 -35.54
N LEU A 463 -32.50 -11.89 -34.76
CA LEU A 463 -33.68 -12.57 -35.27
C LEU A 463 -34.97 -12.14 -34.55
N ALA A 464 -35.29 -10.85 -34.51
CA ALA A 464 -36.68 -10.39 -34.47
C ALA A 464 -36.80 -8.87 -34.72
N GLN A 465 -37.51 -8.54 -35.81
CA GLN A 465 -38.05 -7.25 -36.26
C GLN A 465 -37.24 -6.47 -37.29
#